data_AF-A0A317ZY82-F1
#
_entry.id   AF-A0A317ZY82-F1
#
_cell.length_a   1.000
_cell.length_b   1.000
_cell.length_c   1.000
_cell.angle_alpha   90.00
_cell.angle_beta   90.00
_cell.angle_gamma   90.00
#
_symmetry.space_group_name_H-M   'P 1'
#
loop_
_entity.id
_entity.type
_entity.pdbx_description
1 polymer ?
#
loop_
_entity_poly.entity_id
_entity_poly.type
_entity_poly.pdbx_seq_one_letter_code
_entity_poly.pdbx_strand_id
1 'polypeptide(L)'
;MKWIEQLLDFGYVIFQRRLSGSRYLMGLGIKLFTLTAIGSLAFQFSNGEYSFVIDTASDSTYEIATLVGVYVSIVMIVVGFFFEVYSMLFGESASKNRAKSIDLRSLDGAAAPTLCSSFSSTIEPAGLHDDLFMWKSRKQTLEDWLKESCAKLQKFYDESLQKLNGFEPNKPLALGAIAHVPHCFTLGYLVGNKRLVNYYCWNRDNKKQHKERWLDCRDARSRGQKLECSEIMEKPEVLDSQVTKLGISIEVSFDNDLKTFFEDLELDRAIAYRVESRNVGNMFSDVEQSNFVASLRTEINNTLLKKYPYVTEVHLTLMAQASLIMRIGAEFNQNHLSQQINVHHFDGAGYPWSLQINKDQEISYLIK
;
A
#
# COMPACT_ATOMS: atom_id res chain seq x y z
N MET A 1 -8.40 -29.11 9.60
CA MET A 1 -8.50 -27.64 9.78
C MET A 1 -7.66 -26.86 8.77
N LYS A 2 -6.34 -27.07 8.64
CA LYS A 2 -5.48 -26.34 7.68
C LYS A 2 -5.94 -26.36 6.20
N TRP A 3 -6.56 -27.44 5.73
CA TRP A 3 -7.06 -27.51 4.35
C TRP A 3 -8.32 -26.66 4.12
N ILE A 4 -9.18 -26.51 5.14
CA ILE A 4 -10.34 -25.61 5.09
C ILE A 4 -9.87 -24.16 5.11
N GLU A 5 -8.86 -23.85 5.92
CA GLU A 5 -8.22 -22.52 5.91
C GLU A 5 -7.54 -22.23 4.57
N GLN A 6 -6.89 -23.20 3.93
CA GLN A 6 -6.31 -23.05 2.59
C GLN A 6 -7.36 -22.92 1.48
N LEU A 7 -8.49 -23.62 1.59
CA LEU A 7 -9.63 -23.50 0.66
C LEU A 7 -10.36 -22.17 0.84
N LEU A 8 -10.50 -21.73 2.09
CA LEU A 8 -11.02 -20.41 2.42
C LEU A 8 -10.03 -19.34 1.97
N ASP A 9 -8.72 -19.50 2.13
CA ASP A 9 -7.69 -18.60 1.60
C ASP A 9 -7.67 -18.59 0.07
N PHE A 10 -7.89 -19.74 -0.58
CA PHE A 10 -7.97 -19.84 -2.04
C PHE A 10 -9.24 -19.18 -2.58
N GLY A 11 -10.39 -19.49 -1.98
CA GLY A 11 -11.67 -18.83 -2.26
C GLY A 11 -11.57 -17.33 -1.99
N TYR A 12 -10.95 -16.96 -0.87
CA TYR A 12 -10.72 -15.58 -0.47
C TYR A 12 -9.75 -14.85 -1.39
N VAL A 13 -8.69 -15.49 -1.91
CA VAL A 13 -7.80 -14.92 -2.95
C VAL A 13 -8.54 -14.72 -4.27
N ILE A 14 -9.46 -15.62 -4.64
CA ILE A 14 -10.37 -15.43 -5.77
C ILE A 14 -11.31 -14.24 -5.52
N PHE A 15 -11.82 -14.08 -4.30
CA PHE A 15 -12.67 -12.95 -3.90
C PHE A 15 -11.89 -11.63 -3.70
N GLN A 16 -10.61 -11.66 -3.35
CA GLN A 16 -9.77 -10.48 -3.06
C GLN A 16 -9.14 -9.86 -4.29
N ARG A 17 -8.96 -10.64 -5.35
CA ARG A 17 -8.75 -10.11 -6.68
C ARG A 17 -10.07 -9.47 -7.14
N ARG A 18 -10.56 -8.43 -6.44
CA ARG A 18 -11.94 -7.89 -6.47
C ARG A 18 -12.47 -7.41 -7.82
N LEU A 19 -11.65 -7.43 -8.87
CA LEU A 19 -12.03 -7.21 -10.28
C LEU A 19 -11.40 -8.18 -11.28
N SER A 20 -10.43 -8.97 -10.83
CA SER A 20 -9.89 -10.05 -11.63
C SER A 20 -10.43 -11.40 -11.22
N GLY A 21 -11.18 -11.55 -10.13
CA GLY A 21 -11.78 -12.80 -9.66
C GLY A 21 -12.98 -13.22 -10.50
N SER A 22 -13.89 -12.28 -10.79
CA SER A 22 -14.97 -12.45 -11.78
C SER A 22 -14.40 -12.81 -13.15
N ARG A 23 -13.45 -12.00 -13.66
CA ARG A 23 -12.79 -12.20 -14.95
C ARG A 23 -11.92 -13.46 -15.00
N TYR A 24 -11.31 -13.85 -13.88
CA TYR A 24 -10.54 -15.09 -13.75
C TYR A 24 -11.46 -16.30 -13.66
N LEU A 25 -12.60 -16.19 -12.99
CA LEU A 25 -13.63 -17.23 -12.97
C LEU A 25 -14.19 -17.44 -14.37
N MET A 26 -14.51 -16.36 -15.09
CA MET A 26 -14.88 -16.40 -16.50
C MET A 26 -13.74 -16.98 -17.35
N GLY A 27 -12.50 -16.56 -17.14
CA GLY A 27 -11.33 -17.05 -17.87
C GLY A 27 -11.03 -18.53 -17.62
N LEU A 28 -11.20 -19.02 -16.39
CA LEU A 28 -11.12 -20.44 -16.04
C LEU A 28 -12.27 -21.21 -16.70
N GLY A 29 -13.49 -20.65 -16.69
CA GLY A 29 -14.63 -21.23 -17.39
C GLY A 29 -14.35 -21.36 -18.89
N ILE A 30 -13.84 -20.32 -19.55
CA ILE A 30 -13.45 -20.36 -20.98
C ILE A 30 -12.35 -21.40 -21.22
N LYS A 31 -11.34 -21.47 -20.36
CA LYS A 31 -10.26 -22.48 -20.46
C LYS A 31 -10.80 -23.90 -20.29
N LEU A 32 -11.69 -24.12 -19.32
CA LEU A 32 -12.32 -25.42 -19.10
C LEU A 32 -13.19 -25.81 -20.30
N PHE A 33 -14.00 -24.88 -20.81
CA PHE A 33 -14.84 -25.07 -21.99
C PHE A 33 -14.01 -25.41 -23.25
N THR A 34 -12.90 -24.71 -23.46
CA THR A 34 -12.00 -24.98 -24.59
C THR A 34 -11.27 -26.32 -24.44
N LEU A 35 -10.85 -26.70 -23.23
CA LEU A 35 -10.27 -28.02 -22.97
C LEU A 35 -11.29 -29.15 -23.20
N THR A 36 -12.54 -28.99 -22.77
CA THR A 36 -13.59 -29.99 -23.01
C THR A 36 -14.00 -30.05 -24.48
N ALA A 37 -14.03 -28.92 -25.19
CA ALA A 37 -14.34 -28.86 -26.62
C ALA A 37 -13.20 -29.34 -27.53
N ILE A 38 -11.93 -29.09 -27.19
CA ILE A 38 -10.78 -29.66 -27.92
C ILE A 38 -10.64 -31.14 -27.60
N GLY A 39 -10.88 -31.52 -26.34
CA GLY A 39 -10.96 -32.92 -25.93
C GLY A 39 -12.02 -33.69 -26.71
N SER A 40 -13.12 -33.06 -27.13
CA SER A 40 -14.10 -33.71 -28.00
C SER A 40 -13.72 -33.68 -29.50
N LEU A 41 -12.96 -32.67 -29.97
CA LEU A 41 -12.57 -32.51 -31.38
C LEU A 41 -11.29 -33.24 -31.83
N ALA A 42 -10.26 -33.34 -30.96
CA ALA A 42 -9.00 -34.02 -31.28
C ALA A 42 -9.17 -35.54 -31.53
N PHE A 43 -10.37 -36.06 -31.28
CA PHE A 43 -10.79 -37.45 -31.47
C PHE A 43 -11.67 -37.65 -32.72
N GLN A 44 -11.79 -36.63 -33.58
CA GLN A 44 -12.48 -36.70 -34.88
C GLN A 44 -11.63 -36.12 -36.02
N PHE A 45 -10.53 -36.78 -36.38
CA PHE A 45 -9.90 -36.61 -37.69
C PHE A 45 -9.81 -37.95 -38.39
N SER A 46 -10.65 -38.16 -39.40
CA SER A 46 -10.64 -39.31 -40.30
C SER A 46 -10.23 -38.84 -41.68
N ASN A 47 -9.03 -39.24 -42.12
CA ASN A 47 -8.65 -39.12 -43.52
C ASN A 47 -7.86 -40.39 -43.93
N GLY A 48 -8.59 -41.33 -44.53
CA GLY A 48 -8.07 -42.36 -45.43
C GLY A 48 -7.22 -43.50 -44.86
N GLU A 49 -6.05 -43.22 -44.25
CA GLU A 49 -4.99 -44.24 -44.15
C GLU A 49 -4.14 -44.24 -42.86
N TYR A 50 -4.45 -43.42 -41.85
CA TYR A 50 -3.82 -43.51 -40.52
C TYR A 50 -4.88 -43.51 -39.41
N SER A 51 -5.09 -44.65 -38.75
CA SER A 51 -6.05 -44.77 -37.65
C SER A 51 -5.36 -44.59 -36.29
N PHE A 52 -5.44 -43.39 -35.72
CA PHE A 52 -5.39 -43.24 -34.27
C PHE A 52 -6.81 -43.35 -33.75
N VAL A 53 -7.23 -44.56 -33.38
CA VAL A 53 -8.50 -44.80 -32.66
C VAL A 53 -8.14 -44.98 -31.20
N ILE A 54 -8.44 -43.97 -30.39
CA ILE A 54 -8.65 -44.19 -28.96
C ILE A 54 -10.16 -44.28 -28.81
N ASP A 55 -10.66 -45.50 -28.63
CA ASP A 55 -12.08 -45.78 -28.44
C ASP A 55 -12.50 -45.34 -27.03
N THR A 56 -13.10 -44.14 -26.94
CA THR A 56 -13.84 -43.67 -25.77
C THR A 56 -15.34 -43.52 -26.06
N ALA A 57 -15.79 -43.88 -27.25
CA ALA A 57 -17.20 -43.81 -27.64
C ALA A 57 -18.07 -44.85 -26.93
N SER A 58 -17.45 -45.87 -26.32
CA SER A 58 -18.15 -46.88 -25.52
C SER A 58 -18.18 -46.61 -24.01
N ASP A 59 -17.46 -45.59 -23.51
CA ASP A 59 -17.37 -45.33 -22.08
C ASP A 59 -18.25 -44.14 -21.69
N SER A 60 -19.46 -44.45 -21.22
CA SER A 60 -20.44 -43.47 -20.73
C SER A 60 -19.86 -42.51 -19.70
N THR A 61 -18.82 -42.93 -18.99
CA THR A 61 -18.06 -42.11 -18.04
C THR A 61 -17.43 -40.88 -18.70
N TYR A 62 -16.91 -41.01 -19.93
CA TYR A 62 -16.26 -39.91 -20.65
C TYR A 62 -17.28 -38.89 -21.20
N GLU A 63 -18.39 -39.36 -21.74
CA GLU A 63 -19.50 -38.49 -22.19
C GLU A 63 -20.07 -37.69 -21.02
N ILE A 64 -20.30 -38.35 -19.87
CA ILE A 64 -20.76 -37.72 -18.64
C ILE A 64 -19.74 -36.69 -18.15
N ALA A 65 -18.44 -37.03 -18.14
CA ALA A 65 -17.39 -36.10 -17.72
C ALA A 65 -17.30 -34.86 -18.62
N THR A 66 -17.43 -35.03 -19.93
CA THR A 66 -17.44 -33.93 -20.90
C THR A 66 -18.64 -33.03 -20.69
N LEU A 67 -19.84 -33.61 -20.53
CA LEU A 67 -21.08 -32.89 -20.27
C LEU A 67 -21.01 -32.10 -18.95
N VAL A 68 -20.52 -32.73 -17.87
CA VAL A 68 -20.29 -32.06 -16.59
C VAL A 68 -19.29 -30.92 -16.73
N GLY A 69 -18.18 -31.13 -17.42
CA GLY A 69 -17.17 -30.10 -17.66
C GLY A 69 -17.74 -28.89 -18.42
N VAL A 70 -18.57 -29.13 -19.43
CA VAL A 70 -19.30 -28.08 -20.16
C VAL A 70 -20.25 -27.33 -19.23
N TYR A 71 -21.10 -28.02 -18.46
CA TYR A 71 -22.02 -27.36 -17.54
C TYR A 71 -21.31 -26.54 -16.47
N VAL A 72 -20.27 -27.08 -15.86
CA VAL A 72 -19.45 -26.36 -14.87
C VAL A 72 -18.83 -25.12 -15.49
N SER A 73 -18.29 -25.22 -16.71
CA SER A 73 -17.69 -24.08 -17.40
C SER A 73 -18.70 -22.96 -17.71
N ILE A 74 -19.92 -23.30 -18.16
CA ILE A 74 -20.99 -22.34 -18.42
C ILE A 74 -21.41 -21.65 -17.12
N VAL A 75 -21.60 -22.42 -16.04
CA VAL A 75 -21.96 -21.88 -14.73
C VAL A 75 -20.88 -20.90 -14.24
N MET A 76 -19.60 -21.24 -14.36
CA MET A 76 -18.50 -20.34 -14.00
C MET A 76 -18.52 -19.02 -14.78
N ILE A 77 -18.77 -19.08 -16.09
CA ILE A 77 -18.86 -17.88 -16.94
C ILE A 77 -20.06 -17.02 -16.55
N VAL A 78 -21.25 -17.63 -16.39
CA VAL A 78 -22.50 -16.93 -16.05
C VAL A 78 -22.40 -16.28 -14.67
N VAL A 79 -21.94 -17.02 -13.66
CA VAL A 79 -21.73 -16.49 -12.31
C VAL A 79 -20.70 -15.37 -12.31
N GLY A 80 -19.57 -15.56 -13.02
CA GLY A 80 -18.54 -14.53 -13.15
C GLY A 80 -19.07 -13.25 -13.82
N PHE A 81 -19.90 -13.38 -14.86
CA PHE A 81 -20.55 -12.27 -15.53
C PHE A 81 -21.51 -11.52 -14.60
N PHE A 82 -22.37 -12.23 -13.85
CA PHE A 82 -23.27 -11.59 -12.89
C PHE A 82 -22.50 -10.82 -11.80
N PHE A 83 -21.39 -11.37 -11.30
CA PHE A 83 -20.55 -10.65 -10.35
C PHE A 83 -19.89 -9.41 -10.96
N GLU A 84 -19.44 -9.48 -12.21
CA GLU A 84 -18.89 -8.31 -12.90
C GLU A 84 -19.96 -7.22 -13.04
N VAL A 85 -21.15 -7.55 -13.54
CA VAL A 85 -22.27 -6.61 -13.68
C VAL A 85 -22.67 -6.01 -12.34
N TYR A 86 -22.78 -6.83 -11.30
CA TYR A 86 -23.07 -6.34 -9.95
C TYR A 86 -21.98 -5.37 -9.46
N SER A 87 -20.70 -5.68 -9.68
CA SER A 87 -19.59 -4.82 -9.29
C SER A 87 -19.59 -3.46 -10.02
N MET A 88 -20.02 -3.44 -11.28
CA MET A 88 -20.12 -2.24 -12.11
C MET A 88 -21.34 -1.38 -11.77
N LEU A 89 -22.43 -1.97 -11.30
CA LEU A 89 -23.66 -1.24 -10.98
C LEU A 89 -23.72 -0.79 -9.52
N PHE A 90 -23.27 -1.65 -8.60
CA PHE A 90 -23.45 -1.47 -7.16
C PHE A 90 -22.16 -1.53 -6.35
N GLY A 91 -21.12 -2.19 -6.87
CA GLY A 91 -19.84 -2.38 -6.18
C GLY A 91 -18.87 -1.20 -6.32
N GLU A 92 -17.59 -1.46 -6.02
CA GLU A 92 -16.51 -0.47 -6.06
C GLU A 92 -16.25 0.10 -7.47
N SER A 93 -16.65 -0.63 -8.51
CA SER A 93 -16.47 -0.19 -9.90
C SER A 93 -17.61 0.68 -10.42
N ALA A 94 -18.68 0.81 -9.63
CA ALA A 94 -19.76 1.73 -9.92
C ALA A 94 -19.25 3.17 -9.90
N SER A 95 -19.62 3.97 -10.90
CA SER A 95 -19.14 5.35 -11.08
C SER A 95 -19.26 6.20 -9.81
N LYS A 96 -20.36 6.03 -9.06
CA LYS A 96 -20.62 6.72 -7.79
C LYS A 96 -19.67 6.34 -6.63
N ASN A 97 -19.02 5.17 -6.70
CA ASN A 97 -18.17 4.62 -5.65
C ASN A 97 -16.67 4.67 -5.99
N ARG A 98 -16.31 5.06 -7.22
CA ARG A 98 -14.90 5.11 -7.66
C ARG A 98 -14.13 6.15 -6.86
N ALA A 99 -12.89 5.79 -6.52
CA ALA A 99 -12.00 6.65 -5.77
C ALA A 99 -11.43 7.79 -6.63
N LYS A 100 -11.07 8.90 -5.99
CA LYS A 100 -10.23 9.95 -6.60
C LYS A 100 -8.76 9.68 -6.27
N SER A 101 -7.87 9.72 -7.24
CA SER A 101 -6.45 9.40 -7.02
C SER A 101 -5.60 10.62 -6.64
N ILE A 102 -4.65 10.37 -5.74
CA ILE A 102 -3.50 11.23 -5.46
C ILE A 102 -2.25 10.38 -5.67
N ASP A 103 -1.44 10.72 -6.69
CA ASP A 103 -0.21 10.01 -7.06
C ASP A 103 0.99 10.92 -6.75
N LEU A 104 1.75 10.57 -5.71
CA LEU A 104 2.90 11.33 -5.26
C LEU A 104 4.20 10.75 -5.81
N ARG A 105 5.00 11.58 -6.48
CA ARG A 105 6.29 11.17 -7.02
C ARG A 105 7.37 12.17 -6.66
N SER A 106 8.41 11.70 -6.00
CA SER A 106 9.62 12.50 -5.75
C SER A 106 10.91 11.74 -5.97
N LEU A 107 10.84 10.43 -6.18
CA LEU A 107 12.00 9.62 -6.59
C LEU A 107 12.06 9.56 -8.11
N ASP A 108 13.25 9.78 -8.65
CA ASP A 108 13.51 9.66 -10.09
C ASP A 108 13.62 8.18 -10.49
N GLY A 109 13.32 7.89 -11.77
CA GLY A 109 13.66 6.60 -12.40
C GLY A 109 12.62 5.49 -12.30
N ALA A 110 11.50 5.67 -11.59
CA ALA A 110 10.40 4.71 -11.61
C ALA A 110 9.47 4.99 -12.81
N ALA A 111 9.56 4.17 -13.86
CA ALA A 111 8.64 4.19 -15.01
C ALA A 111 7.27 3.57 -14.68
N ALA A 112 6.74 3.86 -13.50
CA ALA A 112 5.47 3.31 -13.05
C ALA A 112 4.29 4.04 -13.74
N PRO A 113 3.27 3.30 -14.23
CA PRO A 113 2.01 3.92 -14.66
C PRO A 113 1.37 4.68 -13.49
N THR A 114 0.48 5.64 -13.78
CA THR A 114 -0.29 6.31 -12.73
C THR A 114 -1.25 5.33 -12.03
N LEU A 115 -1.68 5.65 -10.81
CA LEU A 115 -2.67 4.83 -10.11
C LEU A 115 -3.97 4.66 -10.91
N CYS A 116 -4.51 5.75 -11.46
CA CYS A 116 -5.76 5.74 -12.20
C CYS A 116 -5.67 4.87 -13.48
N SER A 117 -4.51 4.86 -14.15
CA SER A 117 -4.30 3.99 -15.32
C SER A 117 -4.18 2.52 -14.93
N SER A 118 -3.62 2.22 -13.76
CA SER A 118 -3.44 0.85 -13.26
C SER A 118 -4.73 0.23 -12.70
N PHE A 119 -5.63 1.07 -12.17
CA PHE A 119 -6.89 0.66 -11.54
C PHE A 119 -8.09 1.41 -12.10
N SER A 120 -8.21 1.49 -13.42
CA SER A 120 -9.22 2.28 -14.15
C SER A 120 -10.69 1.90 -13.86
N SER A 121 -10.93 0.71 -13.33
CA SER A 121 -12.25 0.25 -12.92
C SER A 121 -12.69 0.82 -11.58
N THR A 122 -11.76 1.05 -10.63
CA THR A 122 -12.05 1.46 -9.24
C THR A 122 -11.64 2.89 -8.94
N ILE A 123 -10.75 3.45 -9.75
CA ILE A 123 -10.28 4.82 -9.64
C ILE A 123 -10.84 5.57 -10.84
N GLU A 124 -11.43 6.73 -10.57
CA GLU A 124 -12.00 7.55 -11.61
C GLU A 124 -10.88 8.21 -12.43
N PRO A 125 -10.81 8.00 -13.76
CA PRO A 125 -9.80 8.63 -14.60
C PRO A 125 -10.14 10.10 -14.92
N ALA A 126 -11.42 10.47 -14.79
CA ALA A 126 -11.93 11.80 -15.08
C ALA A 126 -12.24 12.57 -13.78
N GLY A 127 -12.05 13.89 -13.80
CA GLY A 127 -12.33 14.78 -12.67
C GLY A 127 -11.09 15.13 -11.86
N LEU A 128 -11.31 15.52 -10.60
CA LEU A 128 -10.26 15.93 -9.67
C LEU A 128 -9.36 14.74 -9.30
N HIS A 129 -8.18 14.71 -9.90
CA HIS A 129 -7.03 13.89 -9.51
C HIS A 129 -5.86 14.84 -9.28
N ASP A 130 -4.93 14.47 -8.40
CA ASP A 130 -3.73 15.26 -8.17
C ASP A 130 -2.48 14.41 -8.37
N ASP A 131 -1.72 14.76 -9.40
CA ASP A 131 -0.43 14.18 -9.72
C ASP A 131 0.64 15.08 -9.10
N LEU A 132 1.04 14.75 -7.87
CA LEU A 132 2.01 15.51 -7.08
C LEU A 132 3.44 15.11 -7.48
N PHE A 133 3.87 15.58 -8.65
CA PHE A 133 5.20 15.28 -9.18
C PHE A 133 6.22 16.36 -8.76
N MET A 134 7.20 15.92 -7.98
CA MET A 134 8.22 16.72 -7.31
C MET A 134 9.61 16.10 -7.54
N TRP A 135 9.94 15.80 -8.80
CA TRP A 135 11.26 15.30 -9.19
C TRP A 135 12.32 16.38 -9.03
N LYS A 136 13.51 15.97 -8.56
CA LYS A 136 14.64 16.89 -8.44
C LYS A 136 15.31 17.01 -9.80
N SER A 137 15.32 18.22 -10.38
CA SER A 137 16.06 18.43 -11.62
C SER A 137 17.56 18.26 -11.39
N ARG A 138 18.29 17.70 -12.38
CA ARG A 138 19.75 17.46 -12.28
C ARG A 138 20.57 18.70 -11.95
N LYS A 139 20.07 19.89 -12.27
CA LYS A 139 20.74 21.17 -12.02
C LYS A 139 20.28 21.88 -10.74
N GLN A 140 19.26 21.34 -10.08
CA GLN A 140 18.64 21.95 -8.90
C GLN A 140 19.42 21.56 -7.65
N THR A 141 19.67 22.54 -6.77
CA THR A 141 20.26 22.27 -5.46
C THR A 141 19.28 21.45 -4.61
N LEU A 142 19.77 20.82 -3.53
CA LEU A 142 18.87 20.13 -2.59
C LEU A 142 17.89 21.12 -1.95
N GLU A 143 18.39 22.28 -1.53
CA GLU A 143 17.60 23.32 -0.88
C GLU A 143 16.50 23.88 -1.77
N ASP A 144 16.80 24.23 -3.01
CA ASP A 144 15.80 24.74 -3.96
C ASP A 144 14.69 23.71 -4.21
N TRP A 145 15.08 22.43 -4.31
CA TRP A 145 14.12 21.34 -4.51
C TRP A 145 13.23 21.11 -3.30
N LEU A 146 13.80 21.11 -2.08
CA LEU A 146 13.03 20.97 -0.85
C LEU A 146 12.09 22.15 -0.64
N LYS A 147 12.53 23.37 -0.94
CA LYS A 147 11.68 24.56 -0.90
C LYS A 147 10.50 24.45 -1.85
N GLU A 148 10.75 24.01 -3.08
CA GLU A 148 9.69 23.80 -4.07
C GLU A 148 8.74 22.66 -3.67
N SER A 149 9.27 21.55 -3.14
CA SER A 149 8.46 20.40 -2.74
C SER A 149 7.58 20.72 -1.54
N CYS A 150 8.09 21.43 -0.53
CA CYS A 150 7.28 21.93 0.58
C CYS A 150 6.17 22.87 0.10
N ALA A 151 6.49 23.82 -0.78
CA ALA A 151 5.48 24.73 -1.33
C ALA A 151 4.40 23.99 -2.14
N LYS A 152 4.78 22.95 -2.90
CA LYS A 152 3.82 22.09 -3.62
C LYS A 152 2.92 21.30 -2.67
N LEU A 153 3.47 20.72 -1.61
CA LEU A 153 2.68 20.01 -0.60
C LEU A 153 1.75 20.94 0.17
N GLN A 154 2.20 22.15 0.50
CA GLN A 154 1.38 23.16 1.16
C GLN A 154 0.24 23.60 0.25
N LYS A 155 0.53 23.93 -1.02
CA LYS A 155 -0.49 24.26 -2.01
C LYS A 155 -1.51 23.13 -2.21
N PHE A 156 -1.03 21.89 -2.25
CA PHE A 156 -1.90 20.72 -2.30
C PHE A 156 -2.87 20.70 -1.11
N TYR A 157 -2.36 20.92 0.10
CA TYR A 157 -3.17 20.93 1.31
C TYR A 157 -4.23 22.06 1.30
N ASP A 158 -3.83 23.27 0.93
CA ASP A 158 -4.66 24.47 1.01
C ASP A 158 -5.69 24.57 -0.13
N GLU A 159 -5.35 24.09 -1.32
CA GLU A 159 -6.19 24.23 -2.52
C GLU A 159 -6.77 22.88 -2.97
N SER A 160 -5.91 21.97 -3.42
CA SER A 160 -6.33 20.73 -4.10
C SER A 160 -7.11 19.80 -3.18
N LEU A 161 -6.60 19.56 -1.97
CA LEU A 161 -7.21 18.68 -0.99
C LEU A 161 -8.52 19.27 -0.47
N GLN A 162 -8.59 20.58 -0.23
CA GLN A 162 -9.85 21.24 0.13
C GLN A 162 -10.90 21.10 -0.96
N LYS A 163 -10.50 21.27 -2.22
CA LYS A 163 -11.38 21.07 -3.38
C LYS A 163 -11.85 19.61 -3.49
N LEU A 164 -10.96 18.64 -3.29
CA LEU A 164 -11.29 17.22 -3.26
C LEU A 164 -12.23 16.85 -2.11
N ASN A 165 -12.09 17.49 -0.96
CA ASN A 165 -12.95 17.25 0.20
C ASN A 165 -14.31 17.96 0.06
N GLY A 166 -14.37 19.11 -0.60
CA GLY A 166 -15.64 19.80 -0.89
C GLY A 166 -16.42 19.16 -2.03
N PHE A 167 -15.74 18.63 -3.05
CA PHE A 167 -16.36 18.01 -4.22
C PHE A 167 -16.50 16.49 -4.05
N GLU A 168 -17.74 15.99 -4.08
CA GLU A 168 -18.07 14.56 -3.88
C GLU A 168 -17.45 13.95 -2.60
N PRO A 169 -17.68 14.52 -1.40
CA PRO A 169 -17.01 14.13 -0.14
C PRO A 169 -17.13 12.63 0.21
N ASN A 170 -18.18 11.97 -0.26
CA ASN A 170 -18.50 10.59 0.08
C ASN A 170 -17.75 9.53 -0.73
N LYS A 171 -17.13 9.88 -1.88
CA LYS A 171 -16.27 8.90 -2.60
C LYS A 171 -15.05 8.53 -1.73
N PRO A 172 -14.26 7.49 -2.01
CA PRO A 172 -12.98 7.29 -1.34
C PRO A 172 -11.83 8.09 -2.01
N LEU A 173 -10.71 8.26 -1.31
CA LEU A 173 -9.44 8.67 -1.91
C LEU A 173 -8.55 7.45 -2.17
N ALA A 174 -7.80 7.45 -3.26
CA ALA A 174 -6.80 6.45 -3.59
C ALA A 174 -5.40 7.10 -3.52
N LEU A 175 -4.62 6.73 -2.50
CA LEU A 175 -3.28 7.27 -2.27
C LEU A 175 -2.22 6.27 -2.68
N GLY A 176 -1.27 6.71 -3.50
CA GLY A 176 -0.11 5.93 -3.88
C GLY A 176 1.10 6.84 -4.02
N ALA A 177 2.27 6.32 -3.65
CA ALA A 177 3.49 7.11 -3.66
C ALA A 177 4.70 6.32 -4.15
N ILE A 178 5.53 7.01 -4.93
CA ILE A 178 6.88 6.64 -5.35
C ILE A 178 7.78 7.82 -4.97
N ALA A 179 8.00 7.94 -3.68
CA ALA A 179 8.58 9.15 -3.09
C ALA A 179 9.50 8.82 -1.93
N HIS A 180 10.32 9.81 -1.57
CA HIS A 180 11.14 9.79 -0.37
C HIS A 180 10.25 9.65 0.87
N VAL A 181 10.79 9.01 1.92
CA VAL A 181 10.08 8.73 3.17
C VAL A 181 9.40 9.97 3.76
N PRO A 182 10.07 11.14 3.88
CA PRO A 182 9.42 12.33 4.44
C PRO A 182 8.21 12.77 3.61
N HIS A 183 8.32 12.83 2.28
CA HIS A 183 7.19 13.19 1.41
C HIS A 183 6.01 12.22 1.54
N CYS A 184 6.26 10.90 1.63
CA CYS A 184 5.21 9.90 1.86
C CYS A 184 4.50 10.14 3.19
N PHE A 185 5.25 10.38 4.26
CA PHE A 185 4.67 10.65 5.58
C PHE A 185 3.83 11.92 5.55
N THR A 186 4.38 13.01 5.00
CA THR A 186 3.71 14.31 4.91
C THR A 186 2.40 14.20 4.14
N LEU A 187 2.36 13.52 3.00
CA LEU A 187 1.11 13.31 2.27
C LEU A 187 0.04 12.62 3.13
N GLY A 188 0.43 11.56 3.84
CA GLY A 188 -0.44 10.87 4.78
C GLY A 188 -0.97 11.80 5.88
N TYR A 189 -0.07 12.58 6.47
CA TYR A 189 -0.40 13.54 7.53
C TYR A 189 -1.37 14.63 7.07
N LEU A 190 -1.18 15.18 5.87
CA LEU A 190 -2.04 16.23 5.30
C LEU A 190 -3.44 15.70 4.97
N VAL A 191 -3.53 14.50 4.41
CA VAL A 191 -4.82 13.87 4.08
C VAL A 191 -5.58 13.46 5.36
N GLY A 192 -4.87 12.93 6.36
CA GLY A 192 -5.46 12.50 7.63
C GLY A 192 -6.52 11.42 7.45
N ASN A 193 -7.53 11.38 8.34
CA ASN A 193 -8.67 10.44 8.25
C ASN A 193 -10.01 11.08 7.87
N LYS A 194 -10.03 12.35 7.45
CA LYS A 194 -11.26 13.12 7.16
C LYS A 194 -12.23 12.40 6.21
N ARG A 195 -11.74 11.39 5.49
CA ARG A 195 -12.44 10.59 4.49
C ARG A 195 -11.84 9.19 4.40
N LEU A 196 -12.58 8.23 3.84
CA LEU A 196 -12.06 6.90 3.54
C LEU A 196 -10.88 6.98 2.56
N VAL A 197 -9.72 6.46 2.98
CA VAL A 197 -8.49 6.40 2.19
C VAL A 197 -8.14 4.96 1.88
N ASN A 198 -7.94 4.67 0.60
CA ASN A 198 -7.45 3.42 0.07
C ASN A 198 -5.96 3.59 -0.29
N TYR A 199 -5.08 2.84 0.38
CA TYR A 199 -3.64 2.91 0.14
C TYR A 199 -3.20 1.92 -0.95
N TYR A 200 -2.27 2.37 -1.78
CA TYR A 200 -1.65 1.60 -2.84
C TYR A 200 -0.14 1.68 -2.72
N CYS A 201 0.55 0.57 -2.95
CA CYS A 201 2.01 0.51 -2.87
C CYS A 201 2.61 0.00 -4.17
N TRP A 202 3.63 0.69 -4.68
CA TRP A 202 4.43 0.18 -5.79
C TRP A 202 5.36 -0.93 -5.28
N ASN A 203 5.16 -2.15 -5.76
CA ASN A 203 6.02 -3.27 -5.42
C ASN A 203 7.28 -3.27 -6.30
N ARG A 204 8.43 -3.08 -5.67
CA ARG A 204 9.77 -3.08 -6.30
C ARG A 204 10.55 -4.38 -6.07
N ASP A 205 9.90 -5.43 -5.54
CA ASP A 205 10.59 -6.69 -5.28
C ASP A 205 11.00 -7.39 -6.59
N ASN A 206 12.25 -7.16 -6.98
CA ASN A 206 12.88 -7.71 -8.18
C ASN A 206 13.19 -9.21 -8.08
N LYS A 207 13.04 -9.84 -6.90
CA LYS A 207 13.35 -11.28 -6.70
C LYS A 207 12.24 -12.21 -7.17
N LYS A 208 11.02 -11.71 -7.38
CA LYS A 208 9.90 -12.51 -7.89
C LYS A 208 9.72 -12.22 -9.37
N GLN A 209 9.55 -13.26 -10.19
CA GLN A 209 9.35 -13.18 -11.65
C GLN A 209 8.13 -12.33 -12.11
N HIS A 210 7.37 -11.74 -11.19
CA HIS A 210 6.28 -10.83 -11.47
C HIS A 210 6.69 -9.37 -11.23
N LYS A 211 7.06 -8.76 -12.37
CA LYS A 211 7.21 -7.36 -12.76
C LYS A 211 6.64 -6.34 -11.78
N GLU A 212 7.45 -5.32 -11.51
CA GLU A 212 7.10 -4.11 -10.78
C GLU A 212 5.66 -3.65 -11.12
N ARG A 213 4.84 -3.46 -10.08
CA ARG A 213 3.43 -3.12 -10.25
C ARG A 213 2.87 -2.46 -9.01
N TRP A 214 1.78 -1.73 -9.19
CA TRP A 214 0.97 -1.29 -8.07
C TRP A 214 0.25 -2.47 -7.42
N LEU A 215 0.24 -2.46 -6.10
CA LEU A 215 -0.55 -3.34 -5.27
C LEU A 215 -1.62 -2.53 -4.56
N ASP A 216 -2.82 -3.07 -4.56
CA ASP A 216 -3.93 -2.61 -3.74
C ASP A 216 -3.74 -3.15 -2.31
N CYS A 217 -3.61 -2.26 -1.33
CA CYS A 217 -3.33 -2.66 0.05
C CYS A 217 -4.60 -2.94 0.87
N ARG A 218 -5.79 -2.95 0.28
CA ARG A 218 -7.07 -3.25 0.96
C ARG A 218 -7.25 -4.74 1.31
N ASP A 219 -6.15 -5.48 1.41
CA ASP A 219 -6.15 -6.87 1.83
C ASP A 219 -6.54 -6.95 3.33
N ALA A 220 -7.48 -7.82 3.70
CA ALA A 220 -7.94 -7.93 5.09
C ALA A 220 -7.27 -9.08 5.87
N ARG A 221 -6.28 -9.76 5.30
CA ARG A 221 -5.53 -10.82 5.99
C ARG A 221 -4.54 -10.22 6.96
N SER A 222 -4.50 -10.75 8.17
CA SER A 222 -3.41 -10.46 9.08
C SER A 222 -2.34 -11.54 8.96
N ARG A 223 -1.07 -11.14 8.97
CA ARG A 223 0.09 -12.03 9.12
C ARG A 223 0.61 -12.05 10.56
N GLY A 224 -0.08 -11.38 11.48
CA GLY A 224 0.23 -11.37 12.90
C GLY A 224 1.55 -10.67 13.24
N GLN A 225 1.99 -9.70 12.45
CA GLN A 225 3.13 -8.86 12.78
C GLN A 225 2.79 -8.03 14.01
N LYS A 226 3.73 -8.00 14.95
CA LYS A 226 3.63 -7.21 16.17
C LYS A 226 4.76 -6.19 16.20
N LEU A 227 4.43 -5.01 16.74
CA LEU A 227 5.41 -3.98 17.04
C LEU A 227 6.14 -4.37 18.32
N GLU A 228 7.46 -4.45 18.26
CA GLU A 228 8.31 -4.78 19.41
C GLU A 228 9.37 -3.71 19.59
N CYS A 229 9.55 -3.23 20.82
CA CYS A 229 10.69 -2.40 21.17
C CYS A 229 11.95 -3.27 21.13
N SER A 230 12.91 -2.88 20.31
CA SER A 230 14.12 -3.68 20.05
C SER A 230 15.36 -3.11 20.69
N GLU A 231 15.50 -1.78 20.71
CA GLU A 231 16.68 -1.10 21.20
C GLU A 231 16.30 0.30 21.71
N ILE A 232 16.97 0.75 22.76
CA ILE A 232 16.83 2.09 23.35
C ILE A 232 18.24 2.65 23.52
N MET A 233 18.45 3.86 23.00
CA MET A 233 19.67 4.64 23.21
C MET A 233 19.34 5.90 24.01
N GLU A 234 20.22 6.23 24.93
CA GLU A 234 20.04 7.35 25.84
C GLU A 234 21.35 8.07 26.15
N LYS A 235 21.26 9.40 26.28
CA LYS A 235 22.33 10.21 26.88
C LYS A 235 22.35 9.92 28.40
N PRO A 236 23.46 9.40 28.95
CA PRO A 236 23.56 9.01 30.37
C PRO A 236 23.22 10.15 31.34
N GLU A 237 23.56 11.37 30.96
CA GLU A 237 23.41 12.58 31.77
C GLU A 237 22.02 13.23 31.71
N VAL A 238 21.16 12.83 30.77
CA VAL A 238 19.82 13.41 30.60
C VAL A 238 18.80 12.58 31.35
N LEU A 239 18.05 13.17 32.28
CA LEU A 239 16.93 12.49 32.95
C LEU A 239 15.69 12.42 32.05
N ASP A 240 14.77 11.49 32.30
CA ASP A 240 13.51 11.35 31.54
C ASP A 240 12.71 12.67 31.49
N SER A 241 12.73 13.46 32.57
CA SER A 241 12.09 14.78 32.66
C SER A 241 12.81 15.90 31.92
N GLN A 242 13.97 15.64 31.33
CA GLN A 242 14.78 16.60 30.58
C GLN A 242 14.82 16.29 29.08
N VAL A 243 14.16 15.21 28.65
CA VAL A 243 14.12 14.80 27.25
C VAL A 243 13.27 15.79 26.46
N THR A 244 13.91 16.49 25.51
CA THR A 244 13.26 17.46 24.61
C THR A 244 13.19 16.96 23.17
N LYS A 245 14.21 16.20 22.74
CA LYS A 245 14.30 15.57 21.41
C LYS A 245 14.19 14.06 21.52
N LEU A 246 13.06 13.51 21.07
CA LEU A 246 12.79 12.07 21.08
C LEU A 246 12.90 11.48 19.67
N GLY A 247 13.78 10.50 19.49
CA GLY A 247 13.92 9.68 18.30
C GLY A 247 13.04 8.44 18.32
N ILE A 248 12.34 8.17 17.23
CA ILE A 248 11.60 6.94 17.01
C ILE A 248 12.02 6.35 15.65
N SER A 249 12.69 5.21 15.68
CA SER A 249 13.02 4.40 14.50
C SER A 249 11.97 3.31 14.32
N ILE A 250 11.39 3.21 13.12
CA ILE A 250 10.39 2.19 12.78
C ILE A 250 10.93 1.28 11.67
N GLU A 251 11.20 0.02 12.03
CA GLU A 251 11.89 -0.96 11.20
C GLU A 251 10.96 -2.09 10.77
N VAL A 252 10.38 -1.93 9.59
CA VAL A 252 9.38 -2.87 9.07
C VAL A 252 9.91 -3.66 7.89
N SER A 253 10.57 -3.00 6.94
CA SER A 253 11.07 -3.63 5.71
C SER A 253 12.58 -3.83 5.75
N PHE A 254 13.30 -2.97 6.46
CA PHE A 254 14.76 -2.98 6.60
C PHE A 254 15.15 -2.52 8.00
N ASP A 255 16.39 -2.82 8.37
CA ASP A 255 16.99 -2.39 9.63
C ASP A 255 17.51 -0.96 9.47
N ASN A 256 17.55 -0.23 10.58
CA ASN A 256 18.11 1.11 10.66
C ASN A 256 19.31 1.09 11.62
N ASP A 257 20.34 1.89 11.37
CA ASP A 257 21.39 2.11 12.35
C ASP A 257 20.90 3.12 13.40
N LEU A 258 20.43 2.62 14.54
CA LEU A 258 19.92 3.48 15.63
C LEU A 258 21.02 4.39 16.19
N LYS A 259 22.28 3.94 16.19
CA LYS A 259 23.41 4.74 16.66
C LYS A 259 23.64 5.93 15.75
N THR A 260 23.71 5.72 14.45
CA THR A 260 23.80 6.82 13.48
C THR A 260 22.62 7.78 13.65
N PHE A 261 21.38 7.27 13.79
CA PHE A 261 20.21 8.12 14.00
C PHE A 261 20.28 8.97 15.27
N PHE A 262 20.75 8.38 16.36
CA PHE A 262 20.90 9.03 17.65
C PHE A 262 22.00 10.10 17.64
N GLU A 263 23.18 9.77 17.12
CA GLU A 263 24.34 10.65 17.09
C GLU A 263 24.19 11.76 16.04
N ASP A 264 23.73 11.44 14.82
CA ASP A 264 23.64 12.41 13.73
C ASP A 264 22.67 13.56 14.01
N LEU A 265 21.64 13.29 14.81
CA LEU A 265 20.55 14.23 15.10
C LEU A 265 20.61 14.77 16.54
N GLU A 266 21.67 14.42 17.28
CA GLU A 266 21.93 14.86 18.65
C GLU A 266 20.76 14.60 19.61
N LEU A 267 20.09 13.47 19.46
CA LEU A 267 18.86 13.14 20.19
C LEU A 267 19.11 12.91 21.68
N ASP A 268 18.14 13.23 22.54
CA ASP A 268 18.25 12.96 23.98
C ASP A 268 17.95 11.50 24.31
N ARG A 269 17.02 10.93 23.54
CA ARG A 269 16.60 9.53 23.56
C ARG A 269 16.29 9.07 22.14
N ALA A 270 16.62 7.83 21.80
CA ALA A 270 16.15 7.19 20.57
C ALA A 270 15.68 5.77 20.86
N ILE A 271 14.57 5.37 20.23
CA ILE A 271 13.93 4.08 20.47
C ILE A 271 13.65 3.43 19.12
N ALA A 272 14.10 2.19 18.94
CA ALA A 272 13.83 1.40 17.74
C ALA A 272 12.70 0.41 17.99
N TYR A 273 11.66 0.52 17.17
CA TYR A 273 10.59 -0.46 17.07
C TYR A 273 10.74 -1.28 15.79
N ARG A 274 10.62 -2.59 15.91
CA ARG A 274 10.68 -3.51 14.77
C ARG A 274 9.51 -4.46 14.74
N VAL A 275 9.33 -5.11 13.61
CA VAL A 275 8.46 -6.27 13.46
C VAL A 275 9.30 -7.54 13.34
N GLU A 276 8.74 -8.68 13.71
CA GLU A 276 9.44 -9.96 13.69
C GLU A 276 9.95 -10.33 12.29
N SER A 277 9.12 -10.18 11.26
CA SER A 277 9.49 -10.51 9.87
C SER A 277 9.74 -9.24 9.06
N ARG A 278 11.00 -8.79 9.02
CA ARG A 278 11.40 -7.62 8.23
C ARG A 278 11.68 -8.01 6.78
N ASN A 279 10.69 -7.80 5.91
CA ASN A 279 10.84 -7.98 4.48
C ASN A 279 9.94 -7.01 3.69
N VAL A 280 10.31 -6.77 2.44
CA VAL A 280 9.45 -6.02 1.52
C VAL A 280 8.18 -6.84 1.25
N GLY A 281 7.02 -6.24 1.55
CA GLY A 281 5.71 -6.82 1.35
C GLY A 281 5.13 -7.61 2.53
N ASN A 282 5.72 -7.50 3.73
CA ASN A 282 5.05 -7.93 4.97
C ASN A 282 3.82 -7.11 5.33
N MET A 283 3.76 -5.83 4.93
CA MET A 283 2.76 -4.85 5.36
C MET A 283 1.90 -4.33 4.21
N PHE A 284 1.49 -5.20 3.28
CA PHE A 284 0.55 -4.83 2.20
C PHE A 284 -0.93 -5.00 2.57
N SER A 285 -1.25 -5.41 3.80
CA SER A 285 -2.63 -5.60 4.26
C SER A 285 -3.13 -4.40 5.05
N ASP A 286 -4.39 -4.02 4.81
CA ASP A 286 -5.07 -2.92 5.48
C ASP A 286 -5.32 -3.25 6.95
N VAL A 287 -5.72 -4.48 7.25
CA VAL A 287 -5.92 -4.94 8.63
C VAL A 287 -4.59 -4.96 9.37
N GLU A 288 -3.53 -5.44 8.72
CA GLU A 288 -2.19 -5.49 9.31
C GLU A 288 -1.66 -4.08 9.60
N GLN A 289 -1.72 -3.19 8.61
CA GLN A 289 -1.31 -1.81 8.78
C GLN A 289 -2.17 -1.08 9.82
N SER A 290 -3.48 -1.32 9.89
CA SER A 290 -4.38 -0.74 10.91
C SER A 290 -3.97 -1.15 12.32
N ASN A 291 -3.74 -2.44 12.54
CA ASN A 291 -3.32 -2.95 13.84
C ASN A 291 -1.96 -2.35 14.23
N PHE A 292 -1.03 -2.30 13.28
CA PHE A 292 0.28 -1.71 13.48
C PHE A 292 0.21 -0.24 13.91
N VAL A 293 -0.52 0.60 13.18
CA VAL A 293 -0.61 2.04 13.52
C VAL A 293 -1.36 2.28 14.83
N ALA A 294 -2.36 1.44 15.16
CA ALA A 294 -3.04 1.51 16.44
C ALA A 294 -2.12 1.15 17.63
N SER A 295 -1.27 0.13 17.46
CA SER A 295 -0.23 -0.22 18.45
C SER A 295 0.78 0.91 18.59
N LEU A 296 1.27 1.47 17.47
CA LEU A 296 2.22 2.58 17.48
C LEU A 296 1.64 3.82 18.17
N ARG A 297 0.38 4.18 17.88
CA ARG A 297 -0.32 5.28 18.57
C ARG A 297 -0.36 5.05 20.08
N THR A 298 -0.73 3.84 20.49
CA THR A 298 -0.82 3.49 21.90
C THR A 298 0.54 3.65 22.56
N GLU A 299 1.60 3.17 21.93
CA GLU A 299 2.95 3.27 22.44
C GLU A 299 3.41 4.72 22.57
N ILE A 300 3.21 5.55 21.54
CA ILE A 300 3.59 6.96 21.56
C ILE A 300 2.82 7.70 22.67
N ASN A 301 1.49 7.61 22.70
CA ASN A 301 0.67 8.44 23.58
C ASN A 301 0.63 7.93 25.02
N ASN A 302 0.60 6.61 25.22
CA ASN A 302 0.40 6.02 26.55
C ASN A 302 1.70 5.59 27.22
N THR A 303 2.79 5.43 26.47
CA THR A 303 4.09 5.04 27.03
C THR A 303 5.08 6.19 26.89
N LEU A 304 5.43 6.57 25.66
CA LEU A 304 6.56 7.48 25.42
C LEU A 304 6.30 8.90 25.90
N LEU A 305 5.19 9.53 25.48
CA LEU A 305 4.91 10.92 25.84
C LEU A 305 4.49 11.10 27.31
N LYS A 306 4.07 10.03 27.99
CA LYS A 306 3.89 10.05 29.45
C LYS A 306 5.21 9.94 30.19
N LYS A 307 6.13 9.12 29.68
CA LYS A 307 7.47 8.96 30.24
C LYS A 307 8.35 10.20 30.02
N TYR A 308 8.21 10.82 28.85
CA TYR A 308 8.98 12.00 28.42
C TYR A 308 8.04 13.21 28.23
N PRO A 309 7.52 13.79 29.32
CA PRO A 309 6.45 14.80 29.25
C PRO A 309 6.90 16.16 28.67
N TYR A 310 8.20 16.41 28.57
CA TYR A 310 8.77 17.69 28.09
C TYR A 310 9.29 17.62 26.65
N VAL A 311 8.95 16.56 25.91
CA VAL A 311 9.31 16.43 24.50
C VAL A 311 8.65 17.55 23.70
N THR A 312 9.47 18.30 22.97
CA THR A 312 9.06 19.36 22.04
C THR A 312 9.22 18.92 20.59
N GLU A 313 10.16 18.02 20.32
CA GLU A 313 10.48 17.53 18.98
C GLU A 313 10.47 15.99 18.93
N VAL A 314 9.74 15.44 17.97
CA VAL A 314 9.72 14.01 17.66
C VAL A 314 10.41 13.78 16.32
N HIS A 315 11.53 13.07 16.35
CA HIS A 315 12.32 12.72 15.17
C HIS A 315 11.97 11.31 14.73
N LEU A 316 11.58 11.14 13.46
CA LEU A 316 11.17 9.86 12.89
C LEU A 316 12.12 9.41 11.79
N THR A 317 12.53 8.15 11.84
CA THR A 317 13.10 7.42 10.69
C THR A 317 12.24 6.18 10.43
N LEU A 318 11.87 5.94 9.17
CA LEU A 318 10.89 4.92 8.80
C LEU A 318 11.44 4.02 7.70
N MET A 319 11.79 2.79 8.05
CA MET A 319 12.22 1.75 7.12
C MET A 319 11.03 0.87 6.74
N ALA A 320 10.08 1.42 5.99
CA ALA A 320 8.81 0.76 5.68
C ALA A 320 8.35 0.97 4.22
N GLN A 321 7.31 0.25 3.81
CA GLN A 321 6.65 0.46 2.52
C GLN A 321 5.89 1.79 2.51
N ALA A 322 5.82 2.44 1.34
CA ALA A 322 5.21 3.76 1.19
C ALA A 322 3.75 3.83 1.68
N SER A 323 2.95 2.77 1.47
CA SER A 323 1.58 2.68 1.97
C SER A 323 1.49 2.77 3.49
N LEU A 324 2.37 2.05 4.20
CA LEU A 324 2.42 2.09 5.66
C LEU A 324 2.92 3.45 6.15
N ILE A 325 3.94 4.03 5.49
CA ILE A 325 4.45 5.36 5.85
C ILE A 325 3.35 6.43 5.75
N MET A 326 2.59 6.43 4.65
CA MET A 326 1.43 7.33 4.50
C MET A 326 0.39 7.09 5.61
N ARG A 327 0.10 5.83 5.95
CA ARG A 327 -0.85 5.52 7.02
C ARG A 327 -0.37 5.99 8.40
N ILE A 328 0.93 5.83 8.70
CA ILE A 328 1.53 6.36 9.93
C ILE A 328 1.38 7.88 9.96
N GLY A 329 1.66 8.59 8.86
CA GLY A 329 1.44 10.03 8.76
C GLY A 329 0.01 10.43 9.10
N ALA A 330 -0.98 9.73 8.51
CA ALA A 330 -2.40 9.97 8.79
C ALA A 330 -2.78 9.73 10.26
N GLU A 331 -2.14 8.77 10.93
CA GLU A 331 -2.34 8.49 12.35
C GLU A 331 -1.73 9.59 13.24
N PHE A 332 -0.57 10.11 12.87
CA PHE A 332 0.07 11.22 13.60
C PHE A 332 -0.77 12.50 13.55
N ASN A 333 -1.47 12.76 12.45
CA ASN A 333 -2.40 13.89 12.35
C ASN A 333 -3.61 13.71 13.31
N GLN A 334 -4.18 12.50 13.36
CA GLN A 334 -5.29 12.18 14.27
C GLN A 334 -4.90 12.23 15.75
N ASN A 335 -3.65 11.96 16.06
CA ASN A 335 -3.15 12.00 17.43
C ASN A 335 -3.08 13.41 18.01
N HIS A 336 -3.27 14.46 17.19
CA HIS A 336 -3.20 15.86 17.61
C HIS A 336 -1.95 16.18 18.43
N LEU A 337 -0.82 15.58 18.05
CA LEU A 337 0.47 15.79 18.70
C LEU A 337 0.83 17.28 18.65
N SER A 338 1.14 17.86 19.79
CA SER A 338 1.53 19.26 19.90
C SER A 338 3.00 19.50 19.57
N GLN A 339 3.78 18.42 19.48
CA GLN A 339 5.21 18.45 19.17
C GLN A 339 5.47 18.76 17.69
N GLN A 340 6.64 19.33 17.41
CA GLN A 340 7.15 19.39 16.05
C GLN A 340 7.59 17.99 15.62
N ILE A 341 7.09 17.53 14.47
CA ILE A 341 7.41 16.22 13.91
C ILE A 341 8.47 16.42 12.82
N ASN A 342 9.65 15.87 13.03
CA ASN A 342 10.77 15.90 12.07
C ASN A 342 10.90 14.51 11.43
N VAL A 343 10.57 14.38 10.15
CA VAL A 343 10.68 13.09 9.41
C VAL A 343 11.91 13.10 8.54
N HIS A 344 12.85 12.21 8.84
CA HIS A 344 14.19 12.22 8.23
C HIS A 344 14.26 11.34 7.00
N HIS A 345 15.00 11.81 6.00
CA HIS A 345 15.41 10.99 4.86
C HIS A 345 16.73 10.28 5.21
N PHE A 346 16.78 8.96 5.00
CA PHE A 346 18.00 8.18 5.08
C PHE A 346 18.53 7.89 3.67
N ASP A 347 19.81 8.22 3.43
CA ASP A 347 20.47 8.03 2.12
C ASP A 347 21.41 6.81 2.08
N GLY A 348 21.50 6.05 3.18
CA GLY A 348 22.41 4.92 3.35
C GLY A 348 23.65 5.26 4.18
N ALA A 349 24.04 6.54 4.29
CA ALA A 349 25.18 7.00 5.07
C ALA A 349 24.75 7.77 6.32
N GLY A 350 23.63 8.49 6.25
CA GLY A 350 23.09 9.24 7.39
C GLY A 350 21.78 9.93 7.04
N TYR A 351 21.51 11.04 7.73
CA TYR A 351 20.25 11.79 7.63
C TYR A 351 20.49 13.21 7.08
N PRO A 352 20.67 13.38 5.76
CA PRO A 352 21.06 14.66 5.17
C PRO A 352 19.99 15.75 5.24
N TRP A 353 18.71 15.38 5.33
CA TRP A 353 17.60 16.33 5.40
C TRP A 353 16.35 15.71 6.01
N SER A 354 15.43 16.56 6.47
CA SER A 354 14.12 16.18 6.97
C SER A 354 13.03 17.16 6.54
N LEU A 355 11.78 16.70 6.59
CA LEU A 355 10.63 17.58 6.58
C LEU A 355 10.11 17.75 8.00
N GLN A 356 9.76 18.99 8.33
CA GLN A 356 9.18 19.32 9.62
C GLN A 356 7.71 19.66 9.42
N ILE A 357 6.87 19.11 10.29
CA ILE A 357 5.44 19.33 10.28
C ILE A 357 5.02 19.73 11.69
N ASN A 358 4.30 20.84 11.80
CA ASN A 358 3.72 21.28 13.07
C ASN A 358 2.22 20.92 13.15
N LYS A 359 1.63 21.16 14.32
CA LYS A 359 0.19 20.93 14.58
C LYS A 359 -0.74 21.71 13.64
N ASP A 360 -0.25 22.84 13.11
CA ASP A 360 -0.98 23.73 12.21
C ASP A 360 -0.84 23.28 10.74
N GLN A 361 -0.20 22.12 10.52
CA GLN A 361 0.04 21.49 9.23
C GLN A 361 0.93 22.31 8.30
N GLU A 362 1.72 23.24 8.85
CA GLU A 362 2.74 23.95 8.11
C GLU A 362 3.93 23.03 7.87
N ILE A 363 4.47 23.11 6.66
CA ILE A 363 5.55 22.25 6.18
C ILE A 363 6.80 23.08 5.95
N SER A 364 7.87 22.73 6.66
CA SER A 364 9.22 23.26 6.43
C SER A 364 10.20 22.12 6.20
N TYR A 365 11.46 22.45 5.94
CA TYR A 365 12.53 21.49 5.76
C TYR A 365 13.75 21.90 6.58
N LEU A 366 14.57 20.91 6.94
CA LEU A 366 15.87 21.11 7.56
C LEU A 366 16.91 20.33 6.76
N ILE A 367 18.04 20.97 6.47
CA ILE A 367 19.21 20.36 5.85
C ILE A 367 20.30 20.33 6.92
N LYS A 368 21.01 19.20 7.01
CA LYS A 368 22.13 19.03 7.93
C LYS A 368 23.40 19.68 7.40
#